data_AF-A0A074VHY6-F1
#
_entry.id   AF-A0A074VHY6-F1
#
_cell.length_a   1.000
_cell.length_b   1.000
_cell.length_c   1.000
_cell.angle_alpha   90.00
_cell.angle_beta   90.00
_cell.angle_gamma   90.00
#
_symmetry.space_group_name_H-M   'P 1'
#
loop_
_entity.id
_entity.type
_entity.pdbx_description
1 polymer ?
#
loop_
_entity_poly.entity_id
_entity_poly.type
_entity_poly.pdbx_seq_one_letter_code
_entity_poly.pdbx_strand_id
1 'polypeptide(L)'
;MHPQMQEFFIKRIDLAVNKAIREINPDADAADYMSLKCQIIITTHSSHIVNSKIHSSSSFDNINYLTLKNKCSKVIPLYDALFIQDFSKKSSQETGQQINHKLDQKDLLFLKKHIKYKVSELFFSDAIIVVEGTTEEILLNYYLEKEKKLRNYYISIFRIDGAYA
;
A
#
# COMPACT_ATOMS: atom_id res chain seq x y z
N MET A 1 18.18 -7.18 4.73
CA MET A 1 18.54 -5.93 4.01
C MET A 1 18.14 -4.73 4.84
N HIS A 2 19.01 -3.72 4.96
CA HIS A 2 18.66 -2.45 5.59
C HIS A 2 17.47 -1.78 4.87
N PRO A 3 16.55 -1.08 5.56
CA PRO A 3 15.40 -0.40 4.93
C PRO A 3 15.72 0.40 3.67
N GLN A 4 16.78 1.21 3.71
CA GLN A 4 17.21 2.01 2.56
C GLN A 4 17.61 1.14 1.35
N MET A 5 18.25 -0.01 1.59
CA MET A 5 18.61 -0.95 0.53
C MET A 5 17.38 -1.61 -0.09
N GLN A 6 16.33 -1.84 0.69
CA GLN A 6 15.08 -2.41 0.19
C GLN A 6 14.37 -1.41 -0.74
N GLU A 7 14.26 -0.14 -0.34
CA GLU A 7 13.67 0.89 -1.20
C GLU A 7 14.47 1.09 -2.49
N PHE A 8 15.80 1.12 -2.37
CA PHE A 8 16.69 1.27 -3.51
C PHE A 8 16.58 0.10 -4.49
N PHE A 9 16.50 -1.13 -3.96
CA PHE A 9 16.30 -2.33 -4.76
C PHE A 9 15.00 -2.23 -5.57
N ILE A 10 13.88 -1.92 -4.91
CA ILE A 10 12.58 -1.82 -5.59
C ILE A 10 12.56 -0.70 -6.64
N LYS A 11 13.20 0.44 -6.36
CA LYS A 11 13.29 1.55 -7.34
C LYS A 11 14.14 1.20 -8.57
N ARG A 12 15.12 0.29 -8.44
CA ARG A 12 16.07 -0.03 -9.51
C ARG A 12 15.81 -1.35 -10.20
N ILE A 13 14.94 -2.21 -9.67
CA ILE A 13 14.72 -3.54 -10.22
C ILE A 13 14.26 -3.48 -11.69
N ASP A 14 13.39 -2.53 -12.04
CA ASP A 14 12.91 -2.35 -13.40
C ASP A 14 14.06 -1.98 -14.36
N LEU A 15 14.97 -1.09 -13.92
CA LEU A 15 16.16 -0.72 -14.69
C LEU A 15 17.14 -1.87 -14.82
N ALA A 16 17.35 -2.64 -13.75
CA ALA A 16 18.26 -3.78 -13.74
C ALA A 16 17.78 -4.88 -14.69
N VAL A 17 16.48 -5.19 -14.67
CA VAL A 17 15.85 -6.14 -15.60
C VAL A 17 15.99 -5.66 -17.03
N ASN A 18 15.65 -4.39 -17.29
CA ASN A 18 15.79 -3.81 -18.62
C ASN A 18 17.24 -3.87 -19.12
N LYS A 19 18.23 -3.63 -18.25
CA LYS A 19 19.65 -3.73 -18.61
C LYS A 19 20.07 -5.18 -18.87
N ALA A 20 19.64 -6.13 -18.04
CA ALA A 20 19.96 -7.54 -18.21
C ALA A 20 19.42 -8.08 -19.54
N ILE A 21 18.19 -7.68 -19.92
CA ILE A 21 17.62 -8.03 -21.23
C ILE A 21 18.47 -7.43 -22.38
N ARG A 22 19.10 -6.25 -22.19
CA ARG A 22 19.94 -5.60 -23.22
C ARG A 22 21.22 -6.37 -23.46
N GLU A 23 21.82 -6.83 -22.37
CA GLU A 23 23.07 -7.59 -22.42
C GLU A 23 22.86 -8.98 -23.04
N ILE A 24 21.68 -9.57 -22.90
CA ILE A 24 21.37 -10.91 -23.47
C ILE A 24 21.17 -10.84 -25.00
N ASN A 25 20.64 -9.74 -25.53
CA ASN A 25 20.42 -9.56 -26.97
C ASN A 25 21.09 -8.27 -27.47
N PRO A 26 22.43 -8.25 -27.62
CA PRO A 26 23.15 -7.06 -28.04
C PRO A 26 22.89 -6.66 -29.50
N ASP A 27 22.54 -7.62 -30.36
CA ASP A 27 22.39 -7.44 -31.81
C ASP A 27 20.92 -7.43 -32.29
N ALA A 28 19.95 -7.51 -31.38
CA ALA A 28 18.54 -7.42 -31.75
C ALA A 28 18.16 -5.97 -32.09
N ASP A 29 17.61 -5.74 -33.29
CA ASP A 29 16.98 -4.47 -33.65
C ASP A 29 15.99 -4.05 -32.56
N ALA A 30 15.80 -2.74 -32.36
CA ALA A 30 14.90 -2.20 -31.34
C ALA A 30 13.47 -2.77 -31.40
N ALA A 31 13.06 -3.34 -32.54
CA ALA A 31 11.80 -4.05 -32.76
C ALA A 31 11.76 -5.49 -32.17
N ASP A 32 12.86 -6.25 -32.21
CA ASP A 32 12.94 -7.62 -31.67
C ASP A 32 13.19 -7.65 -30.15
N TYR A 33 13.74 -6.55 -29.63
CA TYR A 33 13.86 -6.25 -28.21
C TYR A 33 12.50 -6.31 -27.46
N MET A 34 11.41 -6.16 -28.20
CA MET A 34 10.04 -6.08 -27.73
C MET A 34 9.42 -7.46 -27.39
N SER A 35 10.14 -8.57 -27.63
CA SER A 35 9.65 -9.94 -27.43
C SER A 35 9.85 -10.49 -26.00
N LEU A 36 10.86 -10.03 -25.26
CA LEU A 36 11.13 -10.53 -23.92
C LEU A 36 10.35 -9.75 -22.85
N LYS A 37 9.22 -10.32 -22.44
CA LYS A 37 8.40 -9.83 -21.33
C LYS A 37 8.85 -10.50 -20.03
N CYS A 38 9.54 -9.76 -19.18
CA CYS A 38 9.90 -10.21 -17.83
C CYS A 38 8.86 -9.70 -16.81
N GLN A 39 8.37 -10.60 -15.95
CA GLN A 39 7.53 -10.25 -14.81
C GLN A 39 8.23 -10.72 -13.54
N ILE A 40 8.31 -9.82 -12.55
CA ILE A 40 8.84 -10.15 -11.22
C ILE A 40 7.69 -10.16 -10.24
N ILE A 41 7.59 -11.25 -9.47
CA ILE A 41 6.64 -11.39 -8.37
C ILE A 41 7.46 -11.45 -7.08
N ILE A 42 7.15 -10.55 -6.14
CA ILE A 42 7.84 -10.43 -4.86
C ILE A 42 6.79 -10.65 -3.76
N THR A 43 7.03 -11.61 -2.88
CA THR A 43 6.32 -11.72 -1.60
C THR A 43 7.13 -11.01 -0.53
N THR A 44 6.46 -10.23 0.31
CA THR A 44 7.16 -9.38 1.30
C THR A 44 6.29 -9.11 2.52
N HIS A 45 6.95 -9.09 3.68
CA HIS A 45 6.42 -8.56 4.94
C HIS A 45 7.01 -7.17 5.27
N SER A 46 7.75 -6.56 4.34
CA SER A 46 8.37 -5.26 4.55
C SER A 46 7.47 -4.12 4.09
N SER A 47 7.09 -3.27 5.05
CA SER A 47 6.45 -1.97 4.83
C SER A 47 7.29 -1.04 3.95
N HIS A 48 8.64 -1.11 4.01
CA HIS A 48 9.50 -0.31 3.15
C HIS A 48 9.39 -0.70 1.67
N ILE A 49 9.25 -2.00 1.38
CA ILE A 49 9.06 -2.49 0.00
C ILE A 49 7.72 -2.01 -0.55
N VAL A 50 6.65 -2.17 0.24
CA VAL A 50 5.30 -1.73 -0.12
C VAL A 50 5.28 -0.21 -0.36
N ASN A 51 5.81 0.57 0.59
CA ASN A 51 5.93 2.02 0.51
C ASN A 51 6.67 2.46 -0.76
N SER A 52 7.83 1.84 -1.02
CA SER A 52 8.63 2.14 -2.20
C SER A 52 7.89 1.81 -3.50
N LYS A 53 7.12 0.73 -3.55
CA LYS A 53 6.36 0.38 -4.76
C LYS A 53 5.19 1.33 -5.00
N ILE A 54 4.44 1.70 -3.96
CA ILE A 54 3.35 2.69 -4.05
C ILE A 54 3.88 4.02 -4.59
N HIS A 55 4.99 4.52 -4.04
CA HIS A 55 5.55 5.80 -4.47
C HIS A 55 6.21 5.77 -5.85
N SER A 56 6.94 4.70 -6.19
CA SER A 56 7.60 4.59 -7.51
C SER A 56 6.60 4.42 -8.65
N SER A 57 5.52 3.67 -8.45
CA SER A 57 4.52 3.42 -9.48
C SER A 57 3.32 4.35 -9.43
N SER A 58 3.15 5.13 -8.35
CA SER A 58 1.97 5.99 -8.11
C SER A 58 0.63 5.25 -8.32
N SER A 59 0.62 3.94 -8.07
CA SER A 59 -0.51 3.05 -8.30
C SER A 59 -0.48 1.88 -7.32
N PHE A 60 -1.66 1.38 -6.96
CA PHE A 60 -1.81 0.17 -6.17
C PHE A 60 -1.96 -1.10 -7.02
N ASP A 61 -2.07 -0.96 -8.35
CA ASP A 61 -2.37 -2.07 -9.27
C ASP A 61 -1.34 -3.20 -9.22
N ASN A 62 -0.14 -2.91 -8.72
CA ASN A 62 0.97 -3.85 -8.60
C ASN A 62 1.02 -4.55 -7.22
N ILE A 63 0.02 -4.36 -6.36
CA ILE A 63 0.01 -4.87 -4.99
C ILE A 63 -1.20 -5.79 -4.82
N ASN A 64 -0.89 -7.04 -4.47
CA ASN A 64 -1.87 -8.05 -4.11
C ASN A 64 -1.73 -8.38 -2.63
N TYR A 65 -2.79 -8.14 -1.87
CA TYR A 65 -2.81 -8.45 -0.45
C TYR A 65 -3.28 -9.89 -0.23
N LEU A 66 -2.49 -10.67 0.50
CA LEU A 66 -2.79 -12.06 0.82
C LEU A 66 -3.32 -12.14 2.25
N THR A 67 -4.51 -12.71 2.42
CA THR A 67 -5.15 -12.85 3.73
C THR A 67 -5.83 -14.19 3.88
N LEU A 68 -6.22 -14.54 5.11
CA LEU A 68 -6.96 -15.76 5.41
C LEU A 68 -8.43 -15.41 5.65
N LYS A 69 -9.33 -16.06 4.93
CA LYS A 69 -10.78 -16.01 5.18
C LYS A 69 -11.30 -17.43 5.32
N ASN A 70 -11.93 -17.75 6.45
CA ASN A 70 -12.49 -19.08 6.73
C ASN A 70 -11.46 -20.22 6.58
N LYS A 71 -10.22 -20.01 7.04
CA LYS A 71 -9.07 -20.93 6.87
C LYS A 71 -8.64 -21.18 5.41
N CYS A 72 -9.18 -20.43 4.45
CA CYS A 72 -8.75 -20.44 3.06
C CYS A 72 -7.92 -19.20 2.74
N SER A 73 -6.88 -19.37 1.93
CA SER A 73 -6.11 -18.24 1.40
C SER A 73 -6.97 -17.44 0.43
N LYS A 74 -6.99 -16.12 0.61
CA LYS A 74 -7.72 -15.17 -0.21
C LYS A 74 -6.75 -14.10 -0.68
N VAL A 75 -6.78 -13.82 -1.98
CA VAL A 75 -6.08 -12.70 -2.60
C VAL A 75 -7.04 -11.53 -2.72
N ILE A 76 -6.61 -10.36 -2.29
CA ILE A 76 -7.32 -9.09 -2.44
C ILE A 76 -6.44 -8.20 -3.33
N PRO A 77 -6.76 -8.06 -4.63
CA PRO A 77 -6.04 -7.14 -5.50
C PRO A 77 -6.41 -5.71 -5.13
N LEU A 78 -5.42 -4.82 -5.04
CA LEU A 78 -5.62 -3.43 -4.65
C LEU A 78 -5.78 -2.50 -5.86
N TYR A 79 -6.53 -2.89 -6.89
CA TYR A 79 -6.62 -2.07 -8.10
C TYR A 79 -7.21 -0.67 -7.84
N ASP A 80 -6.59 0.35 -8.42
CA ASP A 80 -7.02 1.76 -8.36
C ASP A 80 -8.49 1.92 -8.79
N ALA A 81 -8.90 1.16 -9.81
CA ALA A 81 -10.25 1.16 -10.35
C ALA A 81 -11.30 0.68 -9.34
N LEU A 82 -10.96 -0.26 -8.44
CA LEU A 82 -11.89 -0.76 -7.42
C LEU A 82 -12.22 0.34 -6.41
N PHE A 83 -11.23 1.16 -6.02
CA PHE A 83 -11.46 2.30 -5.14
C PHE A 83 -12.39 3.33 -5.79
N ILE A 84 -12.16 3.69 -7.06
CA ILE A 84 -13.01 4.68 -7.74
C ILE A 84 -14.45 4.18 -7.89
N GLN A 85 -14.64 2.89 -8.21
CA GLN A 85 -15.98 2.31 -8.40
C GLN A 85 -16.75 2.12 -7.09
N ASP A 86 -16.12 1.60 -6.04
CA ASP A 86 -16.82 1.29 -4.78
C ASP A 86 -17.31 2.55 -4.07
N PHE A 87 -16.57 3.66 -4.16
CA PHE A 87 -17.01 4.93 -3.59
C PHE A 87 -18.10 5.61 -4.44
N SER A 88 -18.10 5.43 -5.76
CA SER A 88 -19.18 5.92 -6.63
C SER A 88 -20.53 5.21 -6.40
N LYS A 89 -20.50 3.97 -5.89
CA LYS A 89 -21.73 3.20 -5.58
C LYS A 89 -22.29 3.54 -4.20
N LYS A 90 -21.43 3.74 -3.19
CA LYS A 90 -21.86 4.06 -1.81
C LYS A 90 -22.47 5.45 -1.64
N SER A 91 -22.26 6.38 -2.57
CA SER A 91 -22.89 7.71 -2.54
C SER A 91 -24.35 7.72 -3.00
N SER A 92 -24.93 6.57 -3.36
CA SER A 92 -26.27 6.51 -3.97
C SER A 92 -27.34 5.88 -3.08
N GLN A 93 -27.00 5.40 -1.88
CA GLN A 93 -27.99 4.82 -0.97
C GLN A 93 -27.74 5.28 0.47
N GLU A 94 -28.80 5.85 1.04
CA GLU A 94 -29.02 6.15 2.47
C GLU A 94 -28.58 7.54 2.94
N THR A 95 -29.59 8.29 3.42
CA THR A 95 -29.59 9.63 4.03
C THR A 95 -29.41 10.85 3.10
N GLY A 96 -30.48 11.64 2.96
CA GLY A 96 -30.65 12.80 2.07
C GLY A 96 -29.80 14.05 2.35
N GLN A 97 -28.50 13.89 2.59
CA GLN A 97 -27.50 14.95 2.44
C GLN A 97 -26.52 14.49 1.36
N GLN A 98 -26.67 15.05 0.16
CA GLN A 98 -25.78 14.77 -0.98
C GLN A 98 -24.40 15.38 -0.72
N ILE A 99 -23.54 14.67 0.00
CA ILE A 99 -22.10 14.90 -0.07
C ILE A 99 -21.63 14.19 -1.33
N ASN A 100 -21.68 14.90 -2.46
CA ASN A 100 -21.18 14.43 -3.75
C ASN A 100 -19.64 14.40 -3.75
N HIS A 101 -19.02 13.60 -2.87
CA HIS A 101 -17.59 13.34 -2.93
C HIS A 101 -17.34 12.14 -3.84
N LYS A 102 -17.44 12.36 -5.15
CA LYS A 102 -16.87 11.43 -6.12
C LYS A 102 -15.35 11.49 -5.91
N LEU A 103 -14.75 10.41 -5.42
CA LEU A 103 -13.30 10.31 -5.36
C LEU A 103 -12.76 10.34 -6.78
N ASP A 104 -12.18 11.47 -7.16
CA ASP A 104 -11.59 11.64 -8.47
C ASP A 104 -10.15 11.06 -8.49
N GLN A 105 -9.60 10.87 -9.69
CA GLN A 105 -8.20 10.44 -9.83
C GLN A 105 -7.21 11.38 -9.10
N LYS A 106 -7.55 12.66 -8.96
CA LYS A 106 -6.76 13.64 -8.22
C LYS A 106 -6.73 13.34 -6.72
N ASP A 107 -7.86 12.94 -6.14
CA ASP A 107 -7.95 12.57 -4.73
C ASP A 107 -7.19 11.28 -4.44
N LEU A 108 -7.27 10.31 -5.36
CA LEU A 108 -6.51 9.07 -5.25
C LEU A 108 -5.00 9.33 -5.35
N LEU A 109 -4.58 10.23 -6.25
CA LEU A 109 -3.19 10.65 -6.36
C LEU A 109 -2.73 11.41 -5.10
N PHE A 110 -3.59 12.27 -4.55
CA PHE A 110 -3.35 12.94 -3.28
C PHE A 110 -3.16 11.93 -2.15
N LEU A 111 -4.05 10.94 -2.03
CA LEU A 111 -3.94 9.88 -1.02
C LEU A 111 -2.61 9.14 -1.15
N LYS A 112 -2.24 8.69 -2.36
CA LYS A 112 -0.97 7.99 -2.62
C LYS A 112 0.27 8.83 -2.29
N LYS A 113 0.23 10.14 -2.50
CA LYS A 113 1.30 11.06 -2.11
C LYS A 113 1.43 11.17 -0.59
N HIS A 114 0.32 11.06 0.14
CA HIS A 114 0.28 11.22 1.60
C HIS A 114 0.32 9.90 2.38
N ILE A 115 0.23 8.76 1.70
CA ILE A 115 0.61 7.45 2.25
C ILE A 115 2.12 7.49 2.49
N LYS A 116 2.51 7.87 3.70
CA LYS A 116 3.89 7.80 4.16
C LYS A 116 4.18 6.40 4.70
N TYR A 117 5.44 6.13 5.03
CA TYR A 117 5.89 4.86 5.62
C TYR A 117 4.98 4.35 6.76
N LYS A 118 4.55 5.24 7.67
CA LYS A 118 3.66 4.90 8.80
C LYS A 118 2.31 4.32 8.34
N VAL A 119 1.84 4.68 7.16
CA VAL A 119 0.62 4.11 6.53
C VAL A 119 0.92 2.77 5.88
N SER A 120 2.13 2.56 5.35
CA SER A 120 2.51 1.27 4.74
C SER A 120 2.67 0.14 5.77
N GLU A 121 2.92 0.46 7.04
CA GLU A 121 2.88 -0.52 8.13
C GLU A 121 1.47 -1.07 8.38
N LEU A 122 0.43 -0.26 8.08
CA LEU A 122 -0.97 -0.64 8.30
C LEU A 122 -1.43 -1.84 7.45
N PHE A 123 -0.73 -2.13 6.35
CA PHE A 123 -1.01 -3.32 5.54
C PHE A 123 -0.73 -4.62 6.30
N PHE A 124 0.10 -4.59 7.33
CA PHE A 124 0.48 -5.79 8.08
C PHE A 124 -0.26 -5.93 9.41
N SER A 125 -1.02 -4.90 9.82
CA SER A 125 -1.76 -4.84 11.08
C SER A 125 -2.94 -5.82 11.12
N ASP A 126 -3.14 -6.46 12.26
CA ASP A 126 -4.35 -7.24 12.55
C ASP A 126 -5.55 -6.32 12.78
N ALA A 127 -5.31 -5.17 13.41
CA ALA A 127 -6.29 -4.13 13.66
C ALA A 127 -5.62 -2.75 13.67
N ILE A 128 -6.40 -1.72 13.34
CA ILE A 128 -5.94 -0.34 13.29
C ILE A 128 -6.82 0.50 14.20
N ILE A 129 -6.21 1.26 15.11
CA ILE A 129 -6.90 2.24 15.95
C ILE A 129 -6.50 3.64 15.45
N VAL A 130 -7.48 4.41 15.02
CA VAL A 130 -7.25 5.78 14.54
C VAL A 130 -7.46 6.76 15.69
N VAL A 131 -6.49 7.66 15.91
CA VAL A 131 -6.47 8.61 17.03
C VAL A 131 -6.23 10.03 16.53
N GLU A 132 -6.78 11.03 17.21
CA GLU A 132 -6.66 12.43 16.79
C GLU A 132 -5.29 13.01 17.16
N GLY A 133 -4.79 12.68 18.36
CA GLY A 133 -3.64 13.34 18.95
C GLY A 133 -2.57 12.42 19.56
N THR A 134 -1.43 13.02 19.89
CA THR A 134 -0.27 12.32 20.47
C THR A 134 -0.58 11.73 21.85
N THR A 135 -1.42 12.40 22.64
CA THR A 135 -1.79 11.91 23.98
C THR A 135 -2.50 10.56 23.92
N GLU A 136 -3.46 10.43 23.02
CA GLU A 136 -4.21 9.18 22.79
C GLU A 136 -3.29 8.09 22.26
N GLU A 137 -2.41 8.44 21.31
CA GLU A 137 -1.41 7.53 20.76
C GLU A 137 -0.54 6.90 21.85
N ILE A 138 0.02 7.72 22.76
CA ILE A 138 0.87 7.23 23.85
C ILE A 138 0.07 6.40 24.85
N LEU A 139 -1.10 6.91 25.27
CA LEU A 139 -1.91 6.28 26.31
C LEU A 139 -2.45 4.91 25.87
N LEU A 140 -2.92 4.80 24.62
CA LEU A 140 -3.44 3.54 24.09
C LEU A 140 -2.32 2.52 23.90
N ASN A 141 -1.14 2.92 23.40
CA ASN A 141 0.01 2.01 23.33
C ASN A 141 0.32 1.41 24.71
N TYR A 142 0.33 2.23 25.76
CA TYR A 142 0.54 1.77 27.13
C TYR A 142 -0.52 0.78 27.62
N TYR A 143 -1.80 1.04 27.36
CA TYR A 143 -2.87 0.13 27.77
C TYR A 143 -2.87 -1.18 26.97
N LEU A 144 -2.56 -1.14 25.67
CA LEU A 144 -2.44 -2.33 24.83
C LEU A 144 -1.30 -3.24 25.29
N GLU A 145 -0.16 -2.67 25.70
CA GLU A 145 0.96 -3.45 26.24
C GLU A 145 0.64 -4.13 27.58
N LYS A 146 -0.26 -3.55 28.38
CA LYS A 146 -0.71 -4.14 29.64
C LYS A 146 -1.73 -5.24 29.46
N GLU A 147 -2.53 -5.19 28.39
CA GLU A 147 -3.57 -6.15 28.14
C GLU A 147 -3.02 -7.48 27.61
N LYS A 148 -3.12 -8.53 28.44
CA LYS A 148 -2.54 -9.85 28.16
C LYS A 148 -3.00 -10.47 26.85
N LYS A 149 -4.24 -10.20 26.44
CA LYS A 149 -4.81 -10.72 25.20
C LYS A 149 -4.38 -9.91 23.99
N LEU A 150 -4.41 -8.58 24.10
CA LEU A 150 -4.22 -7.67 22.97
C LEU A 150 -2.74 -7.53 22.57
N ARG A 151 -1.81 -7.68 23.52
CA ARG A 151 -0.36 -7.63 23.25
C ARG A 151 0.13 -8.68 22.26
N ASN A 152 -0.62 -9.76 22.04
CA ASN A 152 -0.25 -10.81 21.09
C ASN A 152 -0.71 -10.53 19.65
N TYR A 153 -1.48 -9.47 19.43
CA TYR A 153 -1.94 -9.05 18.11
C TYR A 153 -1.13 -7.83 17.66
N TYR A 154 -0.87 -7.72 16.36
CA TYR A 154 -0.21 -6.56 15.78
C TYR A 154 -1.25 -5.45 15.54
N ILE A 155 -1.61 -4.77 16.63
CA ILE A 155 -2.53 -3.63 16.63
C ILE A 155 -1.73 -2.35 16.39
N SER A 156 -2.01 -1.65 15.30
CA SER A 156 -1.31 -0.40 14.96
C SER A 156 -2.15 0.80 15.33
N ILE A 157 -1.53 1.78 15.98
CA ILE A 157 -2.16 3.07 16.30
C ILE A 157 -1.76 4.09 15.25
N PHE A 158 -2.74 4.64 14.55
CA PHE A 158 -2.55 5.60 13.49
C PHE A 158 -3.10 6.97 13.88
N ARG A 159 -2.19 7.93 14.05
CA ARG A 159 -2.54 9.31 14.39
C ARG A 159 -2.88 10.10 13.12
N ILE A 160 -4.07 10.68 13.08
CA ILE A 160 -4.56 11.49 11.96
C ILE A 160 -4.26 12.99 12.10
N ASP A 161 -3.70 13.43 13.24
CA ASP A 161 -3.28 14.81 13.53
C ASP A 161 -4.36 15.82 13.09
N GLY A 162 -5.43 15.95 13.89
CA GLY A 162 -6.71 16.59 13.56
C GLY A 162 -6.70 17.93 12.79
N ALA A 163 -7.87 18.47 12.47
CA ALA A 163 -8.07 19.57 11.50
C ALA A 163 -7.31 20.90 11.78
N TYR A 164 -6.59 21.03 12.89
CA TYR A 164 -5.85 22.23 13.32
C TYR A 164 -4.32 22.05 13.35
N ALA A 165 -3.78 20.97 12.78
CA ALA A 165 -2.33 20.75 12.64
C ALA A 165 -1.74 21.46 11.40
#